data_AF-A0A1I1H0B5-F1
#
_entry.id   AF-A0A1I1H0B5-F1
#
_cell.length_a   1.000
_cell.length_b   1.000
_cell.length_c   1.000
_cell.angle_alpha   90.00
_cell.angle_beta   90.00
_cell.angle_gamma   90.00
#
_symmetry.space_group_name_H-M   'P 1'
#
loop_
_entity.id
_entity.type
_entity.pdbx_description
1 polymer ?
#
loop_
_entity_poly.entity_id
_entity_poly.type
_entity_poly.pdbx_seq_one_letter_code
_entity_poly.pdbx_strand_id
1 'polypeptide(L)' 'MHRSLHLRRRTERGITTAEYAVGTAAGAGLAGLLYKMLTGGFGNELLTKLYDHVLRLLGI' A
#
# COMPACT_ATOMS: atom_id res chain seq x y z
N MET A 1 13.99 -15.71 -41.98
CA MET A 1 13.04 -15.31 -40.92
C MET A 1 13.82 -14.81 -39.69
N HIS A 2 14.11 -13.51 -39.57
CA HIS A 2 14.85 -12.91 -38.44
C HIS A 2 14.02 -11.78 -37.80
N ARG A 3 12.97 -12.09 -37.02
CA ARG A 3 12.15 -11.05 -36.38
C ARG A 3 11.71 -11.41 -34.95
N SER A 4 12.66 -11.77 -34.08
CA SER A 4 12.32 -12.04 -32.66
C SER A 4 13.35 -11.56 -31.63
N LEU A 5 14.50 -11.01 -32.03
CA LEU A 5 15.57 -10.66 -31.08
C LEU A 5 15.47 -9.25 -30.46
N HIS A 6 14.56 -8.40 -30.95
CA HIS A 6 14.39 -7.04 -30.41
C HIS A 6 13.39 -6.96 -29.24
N LEU A 7 12.43 -7.88 -29.13
CA LEU A 7 11.46 -7.87 -28.02
C LEU A 7 12.14 -8.16 -26.68
N ARG A 8 13.03 -9.17 -26.65
CA ARG A 8 13.63 -9.70 -25.42
C ARG A 8 14.54 -8.70 -24.69
N ARG A 9 15.26 -7.85 -25.43
CA ARG A 9 16.10 -6.76 -24.86
C ARG A 9 15.33 -5.58 -24.28
N ARG A 10 14.03 -5.42 -24.60
CA ARG A 10 13.16 -4.42 -23.95
C ARG A 10 12.60 -4.96 -22.63
N THR A 11 12.33 -6.25 -22.55
CA THR A 11 11.76 -6.88 -21.36
C THR A 11 12.69 -6.79 -20.14
N GLU A 12 13.99 -7.01 -20.32
CA GLU A 12 14.99 -6.94 -19.24
C GLU A 12 15.19 -5.50 -18.69
N ARG A 13 15.14 -4.48 -19.55
CA ARG A 13 15.19 -3.05 -19.14
C ARG A 13 13.89 -2.57 -18.47
N GLY A 14 12.77 -3.19 -18.81
CA GLY A 14 11.46 -2.88 -18.24
C GLY A 14 11.28 -3.42 -16.83
N ILE A 15 11.86 -4.59 -16.52
CA ILE A 15 11.81 -5.21 -15.19
C ILE A 15 12.43 -4.28 -14.14
N THR A 16 13.63 -3.76 -14.37
CA THR A 16 14.32 -2.89 -13.39
C THR A 16 13.69 -1.51 -13.26
N THR A 17 12.98 -1.00 -14.27
CA THR A 17 12.30 0.31 -14.22
C THR A 17 10.93 0.21 -13.53
N ALA A 18 10.25 -0.92 -13.71
CA ALA A 18 8.99 -1.21 -13.05
C ALA A 18 9.16 -1.31 -11.53
N GLU A 19 10.26 -1.89 -11.04
CA GLU A 19 10.56 -2.01 -9.61
C GLU A 19 10.65 -0.65 -8.91
N TYR A 20 11.31 0.35 -9.51
CA TYR A 20 11.36 1.71 -8.95
C TYR A 20 10.00 2.41 -8.98
N ALA A 21 9.24 2.24 -10.07
CA ALA A 21 7.90 2.82 -10.20
C ALA A 21 6.94 2.20 -9.17
N VAL A 22 6.98 0.88 -9.01
CA VAL A 22 6.19 0.14 -8.02
C VAL A 22 6.61 0.49 -6.60
N GLY A 23 7.92 0.60 -6.32
CA GLY A 23 8.42 1.00 -5.00
C GLY A 23 7.95 2.41 -4.61
N THR A 24 7.95 3.35 -5.56
CA THR A 24 7.45 4.71 -5.32
C THR A 24 5.94 4.72 -5.13
N ALA A 25 5.19 4.00 -5.97
CA ALA A 25 3.74 3.91 -5.87
C ALA A 25 3.29 3.23 -4.57
N ALA A 26 3.96 2.14 -4.17
CA ALA A 26 3.72 1.45 -2.91
C ALA A 26 4.06 2.34 -1.71
N GLY A 27 5.19 3.05 -1.76
CA GLY A 27 5.58 4.00 -0.72
C GLY A 27 4.60 5.16 -0.57
N ALA A 28 4.23 5.82 -1.66
CA ALA A 28 3.26 6.90 -1.67
C ALA A 28 1.85 6.44 -1.24
N GLY A 29 1.43 5.24 -1.68
CA GLY A 29 0.17 4.63 -1.27
C GLY A 29 0.12 4.35 0.24
N LEU A 30 1.16 3.73 0.79
CA LEU A 30 1.26 3.48 2.24
C LEU A 30 1.28 4.79 3.04
N ALA A 31 2.08 5.77 2.61
CA ALA A 31 2.13 7.08 3.26
C ALA A 31 0.77 7.79 3.26
N GLY A 32 0.02 7.69 2.16
CA GLY A 32 -1.35 8.21 2.05
C GLY A 32 -2.32 7.52 3.02
N LEU A 33 -2.23 6.20 3.16
CA LEU A 33 -3.02 5.45 4.15
C LEU A 33 -2.67 5.89 5.58
N LEU A 34 -1.39 5.97 5.93
CA LEU A 34 -0.93 6.41 7.26
C LEU A 34 -1.41 7.83 7.56
N TYR A 35 -1.29 8.74 6.59
CA TYR A 35 -1.79 10.10 6.74
C TYR A 35 -3.30 10.12 7.01
N LYS A 36 -4.08 9.31 6.28
CA LYS A 36 -5.53 9.22 6.48
C LYS A 36 -5.90 8.58 7.82
N MET A 37 -5.16 7.58 8.28
CA MET A 37 -5.35 6.99 9.61
C MET A 37 -5.08 8.02 10.72
N LEU A 38 -4.05 8.85 10.56
CA LEU A 38 -3.67 9.87 11.54
C LEU A 38 -4.61 11.09 11.54
N THR A 39 -5.04 11.56 10.37
CA THR A 39 -5.77 12.83 10.22
C THR A 39 -7.27 12.67 9.98
N GLY A 40 -7.71 11.51 9.49
CA GLY A 40 -9.04 11.34 8.91
C GLY A 40 -10.13 10.91 9.87
N GLY A 41 -9.92 10.96 11.20
CA GLY A 41 -10.89 10.47 12.20
C GLY A 41 -11.05 8.95 12.26
N PHE A 42 -10.67 8.22 11.21
CA PHE A 42 -10.71 6.76 11.13
C PHE A 42 -9.89 6.07 12.24
N GLY A 43 -8.70 6.60 12.56
CA GLY A 43 -7.91 6.09 13.67
C GLY A 43 -8.64 6.23 15.01
N ASN A 44 -9.29 7.37 15.23
CA ASN A 44 -10.09 7.60 16.43
C ASN A 44 -11.30 6.65 16.49
N GLU A 45 -11.99 6.43 15.38
CA GLU A 45 -13.12 5.50 15.31
C GLU A 45 -12.71 4.05 15.58
N LEU A 46 -11.55 3.61 15.07
CA LEU A 46 -10.97 2.30 15.37
C LEU A 46 -10.64 2.15 16.86
N LEU A 47 -10.01 3.16 17.46
CA LEU A 47 -9.71 3.14 18.90
C LEU A 47 -10.99 3.10 19.73
N THR A 48 -11.99 3.94 19.41
CA THR A 48 -13.28 3.92 20.11
C THR A 48 -13.95 2.55 20.02
N LYS A 49 -14.00 1.95 18.83
CA LYS A 49 -14.58 0.60 18.66
C LYS A 49 -13.82 -0.47 19.45
N LEU A 50 -12.49 -0.39 19.47
CA LEU A 50 -11.68 -1.32 20.24
C LEU A 50 -11.97 -1.18 21.75
N TYR A 51 -12.01 0.05 22.26
CA TYR A 51 -12.35 0.33 23.64
C TYR A 51 -13.76 -0.14 23.98
N ASP A 52 -14.77 0.21 23.19
CA ASP A 52 -16.15 -0.23 23.38
C ASP A 52 -16.25 -1.76 23.40
N HIS A 53 -15.49 -2.44 22.54
CA HIS A 53 -15.49 -3.90 22.50
C HIS A 53 -14.84 -4.50 23.75
N VAL A 54 -13.69 -3.96 24.19
CA VAL A 54 -13.00 -4.42 25.40
C VAL A 54 -13.82 -4.15 26.65
N LEU A 55 -14.44 -2.98 26.78
CA LEU A 55 -15.30 -2.63 27.91
C LEU A 55 -16.53 -3.56 27.97
N ARG A 56 -17.15 -3.85 26.82
CA ARG A 56 -18.20 -4.87 26.71
C ARG A 56 -17.75 -6.25 27.17
N LEU A 57 -16.54 -6.69 26.81
CA LEU A 57 -16.00 -7.96 27.27
C LEU A 57 -15.75 -7.98 28.79
N LEU A 58 -15.44 -6.82 29.38
CA LEU A 58 -15.27 -6.64 30.81
C LEU A 58 -16.60 -6.43 31.57
N GLY A 59 -17.72 -6.25 30.86
CA GLY A 59 -19.06 -6.16 31.44
C GLY A 59 -19.45 -4.78 31.98
N ILE A 60 -18.73 -3.73 31.59
CA ILE A 60 -19.00 -2.32 31.94
C ILE A 60 -19.22 -1.47 30.69
#